data_AF-A0A3D9G179-F1
#
_entry.id   AF-A0A3D9G179-F1
#
_cell.length_a   1.000
_cell.length_b   1.000
_cell.length_c   1.000
_cell.angle_alpha   90.00
_cell.angle_beta   90.00
_cell.angle_gamma   90.00
#
_symmetry.space_group_name_H-M   'P 1'
#
loop_
_entity.id
_entity.type
_entity.pdbx_description
1 polymer ?
#
loop_
_entity_poly.entity_id
_entity_poly.type
_entity_poly.pdbx_seq_one_letter_code
_entity_poly.pdbx_strand_id
1 'polypeptide(L)'
;MIDKIKISLNDYSPNDNINWKSKEVKNCPPEKYFYKAKLYNSKFATKKFPLKLLLTANEKNNIFSLNIRGSIRKWYYQENSRKDLNSNEFDKCLKFIAEELNTELKTLLKGKITQLEVGVTLLLKSEMRNLIDCFVKYRNAERKIVKKTSLYFHFKNYNLIFYDKYLEINNNDIRPQKKRNVFNKFYLFRFEVNAKKVSGTILKSKFNTLEKLRNNWNQLPPMLEKYIDDIVFVDVISKEKETDIKDYPDFINHIAYMGIKKYGVIESINLFNKFVNTSNKKKKLEDFINIYRSNVTNELDLKRKLSTALAKKLDRLYNKSNI
;
A
#
# COMPACT_ATOMS: atom_id res chain seq x y z
N MET A 1 4.66 -4.28 6.23
CA MET A 1 3.25 -4.23 6.68
C MET A 1 2.87 -2.83 7.09
N ILE A 2 3.26 -2.23 8.22
CA ILE A 2 2.95 -0.80 8.48
C ILE A 2 4.12 0.08 8.03
N ASP A 3 3.87 1.07 7.18
CA ASP A 3 4.87 2.06 6.76
C ASP A 3 4.56 3.43 7.37
N LYS A 4 3.65 4.19 6.74
CA LYS A 4 3.24 5.52 7.24
C LYS A 4 2.03 5.46 8.15
N ILE A 5 2.07 6.26 9.20
CA ILE A 5 0.95 6.41 10.13
C ILE A 5 0.76 7.90 10.48
N LYS A 6 -0.49 8.27 10.77
CA LYS A 6 -0.82 9.51 11.45
C LYS A 6 -1.65 9.19 12.69
N ILE A 7 -1.08 9.43 13.87
CA ILE A 7 -1.68 9.17 15.17
C ILE A 7 -2.08 10.52 15.79
N SER A 8 -3.25 10.56 16.43
CA SER A 8 -3.71 11.67 17.26
C SER A 8 -3.87 11.16 18.69
N LEU A 9 -3.08 11.70 19.60
CA LEU A 9 -3.20 11.52 21.03
C LEU A 9 -3.95 12.72 21.60
N ASN A 10 -5.04 12.44 22.30
CA ASN A 10 -5.68 13.45 23.13
C ASN A 10 -5.04 13.39 24.52
N ASP A 11 -5.05 14.51 25.23
CA ASP A 11 -4.58 14.61 26.62
C ASP A 11 -3.10 14.22 26.78
N TYR A 12 -2.26 14.68 25.86
CA TYR A 12 -0.81 14.46 25.91
C TYR A 12 -0.14 15.51 26.79
N SER A 13 0.56 15.10 27.84
CA SER A 13 1.37 16.01 28.66
C SER A 13 2.70 16.35 27.97
N PRO A 14 2.92 17.59 27.49
CA PRO A 14 4.20 17.99 26.93
C PRO A 14 5.30 17.94 28.00
N ASN A 15 6.52 17.69 27.56
CA ASN A 15 7.69 17.69 28.42
C ASN A 15 8.87 18.39 27.72
N ASP A 16 9.86 18.78 28.51
CA ASP A 16 11.00 19.57 28.07
C ASP A 16 12.04 18.76 27.28
N ASN A 17 11.92 17.42 27.24
CA ASN A 17 12.83 16.57 26.46
C ASN A 17 12.62 16.75 24.95
N ILE A 18 11.48 17.33 24.54
CA ILE A 18 11.19 17.63 23.14
C ILE A 18 11.39 19.13 22.90
N ASN A 19 12.30 19.45 21.97
CA ASN A 19 12.49 20.83 21.52
C ASN A 19 11.31 21.29 20.64
N TRP A 20 10.32 21.91 21.29
CA TRP A 20 9.14 22.47 20.65
C TRP A 20 9.43 23.84 20.02
N LYS A 21 9.01 24.01 18.78
CA LYS A 21 9.07 25.30 18.07
C LYS A 21 7.66 25.78 17.75
N SER A 22 7.37 27.05 18.01
CA SER A 22 6.08 27.64 17.64
C SER A 22 5.82 27.47 16.14
N LYS A 23 4.54 27.34 15.79
CA LYS A 23 4.09 27.18 14.41
C LYS A 23 2.80 27.95 14.22
N GLU A 24 2.85 28.94 13.34
CA GLU A 24 1.64 29.62 12.88
C GLU A 24 0.79 28.70 12.01
N VAL A 25 -0.52 28.75 12.23
CA VAL A 25 -1.52 28.04 11.44
C VAL A 25 -2.60 29.05 11.06
N LYS A 26 -2.81 29.22 9.76
CA LYS A 26 -3.84 30.12 9.23
C LYS A 26 -5.23 29.71 9.70
N ASN A 27 -6.09 30.68 9.97
CA ASN A 27 -7.49 30.49 10.40
C ASN A 27 -7.63 29.64 11.66
N CYS A 28 -6.69 29.76 12.60
CA CYS A 28 -6.77 29.10 13.89
C CYS A 28 -7.67 29.88 14.86
N PRO A 29 -8.50 29.20 15.67
CA PRO A 29 -9.13 29.83 16.83
C PRO A 29 -8.08 30.55 17.72
N PRO A 30 -8.39 31.74 18.26
CA PRO A 30 -7.46 32.51 19.08
C PRO A 30 -6.92 31.75 20.29
N GLU A 31 -7.72 30.85 20.85
CA GLU A 31 -7.41 30.08 22.06
C GLU A 31 -6.47 28.88 21.82
N LYS A 32 -6.02 28.67 20.57
CA LYS A 32 -5.22 27.50 20.19
C LYS A 32 -3.85 27.89 19.67
N TYR A 33 -2.84 27.28 20.27
CA TYR A 33 -1.44 27.43 19.88
C TYR A 33 -0.90 26.12 19.33
N PHE A 34 0.03 26.21 18.38
CA PHE A 34 0.65 25.04 17.79
C PHE A 34 2.15 25.07 17.90
N TYR A 35 2.70 23.89 18.20
CA TYR A 35 4.13 23.67 18.25
C TYR A 35 4.50 22.48 17.37
N LYS A 36 5.64 22.58 16.70
CA LYS A 36 6.20 21.52 15.85
C LYS A 36 7.52 21.04 16.44
N ALA A 37 7.73 19.73 16.34
CA ALA A 37 9.00 19.10 16.68
C ALA A 37 9.27 17.90 15.77
N LYS A 38 10.46 17.32 15.90
CA LYS A 38 10.85 16.09 15.23
C LYS A 38 11.26 15.07 16.28
N LEU A 39 10.64 13.91 16.26
CA LEU A 39 11.02 12.78 17.09
C LEU A 39 12.01 11.91 16.33
N TYR A 40 13.24 11.82 16.83
CA TYR A 40 14.27 10.96 16.28
C TYR A 40 14.39 9.68 17.11
N ASN A 41 14.99 8.64 16.55
CA ASN A 41 15.30 7.42 17.29
C ASN A 41 16.71 7.56 17.88
N SER A 42 16.83 7.66 19.21
CA SER A 42 18.10 7.88 19.91
C SER A 42 19.06 6.69 19.81
N LYS A 43 18.56 5.49 19.50
CA LYS A 43 19.37 4.26 19.37
C LYS A 43 20.34 4.28 18.19
N PHE A 44 20.18 5.23 17.27
CA PHE A 44 21.04 5.36 16.11
C PHE A 44 21.87 6.64 16.21
N ALA A 45 23.18 6.52 15.95
CA ALA A 45 24.08 7.66 15.86
C ALA A 45 23.65 8.61 14.72
N THR A 46 23.31 8.06 13.54
CA THR A 46 22.82 8.85 12.40
C THR A 46 21.30 8.79 12.28
N LYS A 47 20.66 9.96 12.34
CA LYS A 47 19.19 10.10 12.46
C LYS A 47 18.58 10.76 11.22
N LYS A 48 18.24 9.97 10.20
CA LYS A 48 17.77 10.46 8.89
C LYS A 48 16.25 10.57 8.76
N PHE A 49 15.50 9.74 9.48
CA PHE A 49 14.05 9.61 9.29
C PHE A 49 13.29 9.92 10.59
N PRO A 50 13.01 11.20 10.91
CA PRO A 50 12.22 11.56 12.07
C PRO A 50 10.72 11.33 11.85
N LEU A 51 9.99 11.11 12.94
CA LEU A 51 8.54 11.35 12.96
C LEU A 51 8.30 12.84 13.20
N LYS A 52 7.30 13.40 12.50
CA LYS A 52 6.91 14.79 12.67
C LYS A 52 5.89 14.88 13.79
N LEU A 53 6.12 15.79 14.72
CA LEU A 53 5.22 16.08 15.83
C LEU A 53 4.51 17.42 15.59
N LEU A 54 3.23 17.48 15.90
CA LEU A 54 2.44 18.70 15.96
C LEU A 54 1.63 18.66 17.26
N LEU A 55 2.05 19.47 18.23
CA LEU A 55 1.32 19.72 19.46
C LEU A 55 0.30 20.84 19.22
N THR A 56 -0.92 20.65 19.71
CA THR A 56 -1.95 21.67 19.79
C THR A 56 -2.26 21.91 21.26
N ALA A 57 -2.03 23.12 21.73
CA ALA A 57 -2.34 23.56 23.08
C ALA A 57 -3.63 24.39 23.05
N ASN A 58 -4.57 24.09 23.94
CA ASN A 58 -5.67 24.97 24.29
C ASN A 58 -5.40 25.47 25.71
N GLU A 59 -4.83 26.67 25.82
CA GLU A 59 -4.38 27.23 27.11
C GLU A 59 -5.54 27.52 28.06
N LYS A 60 -6.72 27.87 27.53
CA LYS A 60 -7.91 28.17 28.35
C LYS A 60 -8.32 27.00 29.24
N ASN A 61 -8.15 25.78 28.75
CA ASN A 61 -8.60 24.57 29.44
C ASN A 61 -7.43 23.65 29.83
N ASN A 62 -6.18 24.08 29.59
CA ASN A 62 -4.97 23.26 29.78
C ASN A 62 -5.03 21.90 29.06
N ILE A 63 -5.65 21.86 27.87
CA ILE A 63 -5.82 20.63 27.07
C ILE A 63 -4.80 20.61 25.94
N PHE A 64 -4.03 19.53 25.88
CA PHE A 64 -3.00 19.32 24.87
C PHE A 64 -3.32 18.10 24.02
N SER A 65 -3.14 18.22 22.71
CA SER A 65 -3.23 17.07 21.79
C SER A 65 -1.99 16.98 20.92
N LEU A 66 -1.50 15.76 20.73
CA LEU A 66 -0.30 15.48 19.96
C LEU A 66 -0.63 14.70 18.69
N ASN A 67 -0.28 15.27 17.54
CA ASN A 67 -0.31 14.58 16.26
C ASN A 67 1.10 14.08 15.91
N ILE A 68 1.23 12.77 15.74
CA ILE A 68 2.47 12.11 15.31
C ILE A 68 2.27 11.64 13.88
N ARG A 69 3.16 12.03 12.95
CA ARG A 69 3.07 11.62 11.54
C ARG A 69 4.42 11.25 10.97
N GLY A 70 4.48 10.10 10.29
CA GLY A 70 5.67 9.71 9.53
C GLY A 70 5.67 8.24 9.17
N SER A 71 6.79 7.79 8.62
CA SER A 71 7.04 6.36 8.39
C SER A 71 7.64 5.74 9.65
N ILE A 72 6.87 4.96 10.40
CA ILE A 72 7.38 4.28 11.60
C ILE A 72 8.43 3.23 11.25
N ARG A 73 8.30 2.61 10.08
CA ARG A 73 9.26 1.65 9.54
C ARG A 73 10.61 2.30 9.25
N LYS A 74 10.62 3.44 8.55
CA LYS A 74 11.86 4.20 8.28
C LYS A 74 12.43 4.80 9.56
N TRP A 75 11.58 5.22 10.50
CA TRP A 75 12.02 5.71 11.80
C TRP A 75 12.67 4.60 12.65
N TYR A 76 12.11 3.39 12.63
CA TYR A 76 12.63 2.26 13.40
C TYR A 76 13.98 1.76 12.86
N TYR A 77 14.13 1.63 11.54
CA TYR A 77 15.38 1.14 10.95
C TYR A 77 16.37 2.23 10.53
N GLN A 78 15.98 3.50 10.55
CA GLN A 78 16.74 4.65 10.02
C GLN A 78 17.22 4.48 8.56
N GLU A 79 16.49 3.69 7.75
CA GLU A 79 16.82 3.40 6.35
C GLU A 79 15.59 3.41 5.43
N ASN A 80 15.77 3.81 4.16
CA ASN A 80 14.78 3.58 3.11
C ASN A 80 15.02 2.21 2.44
N SER A 81 14.76 1.13 3.17
CA SER A 81 15.00 -0.23 2.68
C SER A 81 13.71 -0.97 2.30
N ARG A 82 13.88 -2.21 1.81
CA ARG A 82 12.79 -3.16 1.54
C ARG A 82 12.26 -3.89 2.78
N LYS A 83 12.86 -3.69 3.96
CA LYS A 83 12.44 -4.37 5.19
C LYS A 83 11.08 -3.86 5.62
N ASP A 84 10.25 -4.78 6.11
CA ASP A 84 8.94 -4.53 6.67
C ASP A 84 8.97 -4.90 8.15
N LEU A 85 8.34 -4.10 9.00
CA LEU A 85 8.14 -4.47 10.41
C LEU A 85 7.27 -5.74 10.49
N ASN A 86 7.74 -6.73 11.25
CA ASN A 86 6.90 -7.81 11.78
C ASN A 86 6.19 -7.37 13.08
N SER A 87 5.31 -8.22 13.63
CA SER A 87 4.53 -7.90 14.84
C SER A 87 5.41 -7.53 16.03
N ASN A 88 6.47 -8.31 16.31
CA ASN A 88 7.38 -8.07 17.44
C ASN A 88 8.20 -6.79 17.26
N GLU A 89 8.64 -6.51 16.03
CA GLU A 89 9.34 -5.26 15.71
C GLU A 89 8.42 -4.05 15.81
N PHE A 90 7.14 -4.20 15.43
CA PHE A 90 6.14 -3.15 15.62
C PHE A 90 5.92 -2.85 17.10
N ASP A 91 5.77 -3.87 17.94
CA ASP A 91 5.64 -3.70 19.39
C ASP A 91 6.86 -3.02 20.01
N LYS A 92 8.08 -3.43 19.62
CA LYS A 92 9.32 -2.77 20.03
C LYS A 92 9.39 -1.33 19.55
N CYS A 93 8.96 -1.06 18.31
CA CYS A 93 8.91 0.28 17.75
C CYS A 93 7.98 1.20 18.56
N LEU A 94 6.81 0.71 18.98
CA LEU A 94 5.88 1.50 19.80
C LEU A 94 6.47 1.81 21.19
N LYS A 95 7.16 0.84 21.81
CA LYS A 95 7.88 1.05 23.08
C LYS A 95 8.91 2.17 22.96
N PHE A 96 9.75 2.13 21.93
CA PHE A 96 10.76 3.18 21.72
C PHE A 96 10.12 4.53 21.41
N ILE A 97 9.02 4.58 20.65
CA ILE A 97 8.30 5.85 20.44
C ILE A 97 7.77 6.40 21.77
N ALA A 98 7.25 5.55 22.66
CA ALA A 98 6.76 5.96 23.97
C ALA A 98 7.89 6.50 24.86
N GLU A 99 9.03 5.80 24.90
CA GLU A 99 10.26 6.22 25.60
C GLU A 99 10.75 7.59 25.11
N GLU A 100 10.86 7.78 23.80
CA GLU A 100 11.34 9.04 23.19
C GLU A 100 10.36 10.21 23.39
N LEU A 101 9.07 9.91 23.53
CA LEU A 101 8.05 10.91 23.87
C LEU A 101 7.95 11.18 25.38
N ASN A 102 8.69 10.43 26.20
CA ASN A 102 8.56 10.37 27.66
C ASN A 102 7.09 10.21 28.09
N THR A 103 6.42 9.21 27.53
CA THR A 103 5.01 8.89 27.82
C THR A 103 4.84 7.40 28.07
N GLU A 104 3.83 7.02 28.84
CA GLU A 104 3.51 5.61 29.02
C GLU A 104 3.06 4.98 27.70
N LEU A 105 3.51 3.75 27.45
CA LEU A 105 3.05 2.97 26.29
C LEU A 105 1.52 2.85 26.27
N LYS A 106 0.87 2.67 27.42
CA LYS A 106 -0.59 2.58 27.53
C LYS A 106 -1.28 3.85 27.01
N THR A 107 -0.70 5.02 27.28
CA THR A 107 -1.19 6.30 26.76
C THR A 107 -1.00 6.39 25.25
N LEU A 108 0.19 6.02 24.75
CA LEU A 108 0.45 5.98 23.30
C LEU A 108 -0.53 5.04 22.58
N LEU A 109 -0.81 3.86 23.14
CA LEU A 109 -1.70 2.85 22.53
C LEU A 109 -3.15 3.33 22.34
N LYS A 110 -3.63 4.28 23.16
CA LYS A 110 -4.94 4.92 22.99
C LYS A 110 -5.01 5.86 21.79
N GLY A 111 -3.86 6.20 21.19
CA GLY A 111 -3.76 7.11 20.06
C GLY A 111 -4.62 6.68 18.87
N LYS A 112 -5.46 7.61 18.40
CA LYS A 112 -6.35 7.41 17.25
C LYS A 112 -5.55 7.46 15.96
N ILE A 113 -5.66 6.40 15.15
CA ILE A 113 -5.05 6.33 13.82
C ILE A 113 -5.98 7.02 12.83
N THR A 114 -5.53 8.15 12.29
CA THR A 114 -6.30 8.94 11.31
C THR A 114 -5.89 8.62 9.87
N GLN A 115 -4.64 8.22 9.66
CA GLN A 115 -4.09 7.74 8.38
C GLN A 115 -3.23 6.51 8.61
N LEU A 116 -3.29 5.56 7.69
CA LEU A 116 -2.56 4.29 7.78
C LEU A 116 -2.16 3.79 6.39
N GLU A 117 -0.87 3.54 6.20
CA GLU A 117 -0.33 2.89 5.01
C GLU A 117 0.14 1.48 5.39
N VAL A 118 -0.57 0.49 4.85
CA VAL A 118 -0.24 -0.93 5.00
C VAL A 118 0.33 -1.44 3.69
N GLY A 119 1.55 -1.94 3.64
CA GLY A 119 2.13 -2.47 2.40
C GLY A 119 3.22 -3.52 2.62
N VAL A 120 3.48 -4.28 1.56
CA VAL A 120 4.49 -5.35 1.51
C VAL A 120 5.28 -5.27 0.22
N THR A 121 6.58 -5.59 0.31
CA THR A 121 7.45 -5.73 -0.87
C THR A 121 7.72 -7.20 -1.13
N LEU A 122 7.42 -7.67 -2.33
CA LEU A 122 7.69 -9.01 -2.82
C LEU A 122 8.95 -9.00 -3.68
N LEU A 123 9.76 -10.05 -3.56
CA LEU A 123 10.89 -10.30 -4.46
C LEU A 123 10.42 -11.30 -5.52
N LEU A 124 10.17 -10.80 -6.74
CA LEU A 124 9.72 -11.58 -7.89
C LEU A 124 10.86 -11.69 -8.92
N LYS A 125 10.69 -12.59 -9.89
CA LYS A 125 11.57 -12.67 -11.06
C LYS A 125 11.33 -11.47 -11.99
N SER A 126 12.37 -11.03 -12.70
CA SER A 126 12.29 -9.91 -13.65
C SER A 126 11.29 -10.13 -14.79
N GLU A 127 10.99 -11.39 -15.16
CA GLU A 127 9.94 -11.74 -16.13
C GLU A 127 8.55 -11.19 -15.72
N MET A 128 8.32 -10.92 -14.43
CA MET A 128 7.07 -10.39 -13.90
C MET A 128 7.07 -8.84 -13.80
N ARG A 129 8.03 -8.13 -14.40
CA ARG A 129 8.20 -6.67 -14.21
C ARG A 129 6.99 -5.84 -14.64
N ASN A 130 6.22 -6.32 -15.61
CA ASN A 130 5.01 -5.66 -16.11
C ASN A 130 3.72 -6.15 -15.39
N LEU A 131 3.85 -6.86 -14.27
CA LEU A 131 2.70 -7.39 -13.52
C LEU A 131 1.68 -6.31 -13.14
N ILE A 132 2.12 -5.06 -12.98
CA ILE A 132 1.20 -3.95 -12.71
C ILE A 132 0.16 -3.75 -13.82
N ASP A 133 0.49 -4.06 -15.07
CA ASP A 133 -0.41 -3.88 -16.20
C ASP A 133 -1.52 -4.94 -16.23
N CYS A 134 -1.29 -6.08 -15.57
CA CYS A 134 -2.28 -7.15 -15.44
C CYS A 134 -3.45 -6.79 -14.50
N PHE A 135 -3.29 -5.80 -13.61
CA PHE A 135 -4.37 -5.34 -12.75
C PHE A 135 -5.23 -4.31 -13.49
N VAL A 136 -6.41 -4.74 -13.95
CA VAL A 136 -7.22 -3.94 -14.89
C VAL A 136 -8.40 -3.23 -14.25
N LYS A 137 -8.99 -3.78 -13.19
CA LYS A 137 -10.16 -3.17 -12.53
C LYS A 137 -10.27 -3.60 -11.08
N TYR A 138 -10.64 -2.67 -10.20
CA TYR A 138 -10.95 -2.96 -8.81
C TYR A 138 -12.19 -2.20 -8.38
N ARG A 139 -13.32 -2.91 -8.25
CA ARG A 139 -14.62 -2.32 -7.89
C ARG A 139 -14.92 -1.08 -8.75
N ASN A 140 -15.29 0.04 -8.13
CA ASN A 140 -15.53 1.34 -8.75
C ASN A 140 -14.34 2.31 -8.60
N ALA A 141 -13.14 1.80 -8.32
CA ALA A 141 -11.96 2.66 -8.20
C ALA A 141 -11.59 3.30 -9.54
N GLU A 142 -11.11 4.52 -9.48
CA GLU A 142 -10.47 5.15 -10.64
C GLU A 142 -9.06 4.57 -10.81
N ARG A 143 -8.79 3.94 -11.96
CA ARG A 143 -7.49 3.36 -12.30
C ARG A 143 -6.59 4.43 -12.93
N LYS A 144 -5.40 4.67 -12.36
CA LYS A 144 -4.45 5.67 -12.86
C LYS A 144 -3.01 5.13 -12.88
N ILE A 145 -2.31 5.36 -13.99
CA ILE A 145 -0.86 5.19 -14.05
C ILE A 145 -0.20 6.52 -13.71
N VAL A 146 0.65 6.50 -12.68
CA VAL A 146 1.37 7.68 -12.18
C VAL A 146 2.85 7.49 -12.46
N LYS A 147 3.50 8.50 -13.06
CA LYS A 147 4.93 8.51 -13.40
C LYS A 147 5.39 7.30 -14.24
N LYS A 148 4.48 6.71 -15.04
CA LYS A 148 4.72 5.53 -15.90
C LYS A 148 5.21 4.25 -15.18
N THR A 149 5.31 4.25 -13.85
CA THR A 149 5.91 3.15 -13.09
C THR A 149 5.08 2.70 -11.89
N SER A 150 3.97 3.41 -11.62
CA SER A 150 3.11 3.14 -10.47
C SER A 150 1.66 3.10 -10.89
N LEU A 151 0.96 2.01 -10.53
CA LEU A 151 -0.48 1.87 -10.71
C LEU A 151 -1.21 2.25 -9.42
N TYR A 152 -2.27 3.04 -9.57
CA TYR A 152 -3.16 3.44 -8.50
C TYR A 152 -4.58 2.98 -8.82
N PHE A 153 -5.24 2.36 -7.84
CA PHE A 153 -6.70 2.33 -7.77
C PHE A 153 -7.14 3.35 -6.71
N HIS A 154 -7.71 4.46 -7.17
CA HIS A 154 -8.05 5.61 -6.33
C HIS A 154 -9.50 5.52 -5.83
N PHE A 155 -9.66 5.63 -4.51
CA PHE A 155 -10.94 5.93 -3.86
C PHE A 155 -10.84 7.23 -3.07
N LYS A 156 -11.99 7.77 -2.67
CA LYS A 156 -12.09 8.98 -1.84
C LYS A 156 -11.23 8.90 -0.56
N ASN A 157 -11.32 7.78 0.16
CA ASN A 157 -10.71 7.63 1.49
C ASN A 157 -9.41 6.80 1.52
N TYR A 158 -9.12 6.05 0.46
CA TYR A 158 -7.92 5.21 0.38
C TYR A 158 -7.49 4.96 -1.06
N ASN A 159 -6.24 4.50 -1.23
CA ASN A 159 -5.70 4.04 -2.49
C ASN A 159 -5.17 2.63 -2.35
N LEU A 160 -5.26 1.84 -3.42
CA LEU A 160 -4.34 0.71 -3.65
C LEU A 160 -3.23 1.20 -4.57
N ILE A 161 -1.99 0.88 -4.24
CA ILE A 161 -0.80 1.37 -4.97
C ILE A 161 0.11 0.19 -5.26
N PHE A 162 0.53 0.06 -6.53
CA PHE A 162 1.48 -0.94 -7.00
C PHE A 162 2.62 -0.26 -7.74
N TYR A 163 3.86 -0.66 -7.47
CA TYR A 163 5.01 -0.09 -8.15
C TYR A 163 6.28 -0.94 -7.98
N ASP A 164 7.31 -0.65 -8.77
CA ASP A 164 8.64 -1.21 -8.55
C ASP A 164 9.38 -0.45 -7.44
N LYS A 165 9.53 -1.11 -6.28
CA LYS A 165 10.26 -0.55 -5.14
C LYS A 165 11.74 -0.34 -5.44
N TYR A 166 12.33 -1.15 -6.32
CA TYR A 166 13.72 -1.02 -6.70
C TYR A 166 13.97 0.32 -7.42
N LEU A 167 13.11 0.63 -8.39
CA LEU A 167 13.16 1.91 -9.09
C LEU A 167 12.88 3.08 -8.13
N GLU A 168 11.91 2.96 -7.22
CA GLU A 168 11.63 4.02 -6.24
C GLU A 168 12.82 4.32 -5.32
N ILE A 169 13.46 3.29 -4.76
CA ILE A 169 14.62 3.47 -3.87
C ILE A 169 15.81 4.09 -4.61
N ASN A 170 15.95 3.78 -5.90
CA ASN A 170 17.07 4.25 -6.73
C ASN A 170 16.75 5.51 -7.54
N ASN A 171 15.62 6.19 -7.28
CA ASN A 171 15.17 7.36 -8.05
C ASN A 171 15.13 7.10 -9.58
N ASN A 172 14.75 5.89 -9.97
CA ASN A 172 14.76 5.38 -11.34
C ASN A 172 16.16 5.29 -11.99
N ASP A 173 17.25 5.45 -11.23
CA ASP A 173 18.61 5.35 -11.75
C ASP A 173 19.16 3.92 -11.61
N ILE A 174 19.20 3.22 -12.75
CA ILE A 174 19.74 1.87 -12.89
C ILE A 174 21.05 1.82 -13.71
N ARG A 175 21.67 2.99 -13.99
CA ARG A 175 22.89 3.07 -14.82
C ARG A 175 24.08 2.26 -14.28
N PRO A 176 24.36 2.24 -12.95
CA PRO A 176 25.49 1.47 -12.44
C PRO A 176 25.32 -0.04 -12.72
N GLN A 177 26.39 -0.70 -13.18
CA GLN A 177 26.34 -2.12 -13.58
C GLN A 177 25.79 -3.04 -12.49
N LYS A 178 26.22 -2.85 -11.24
CA LYS A 178 25.69 -3.61 -10.08
C LYS A 178 24.17 -3.45 -9.95
N LYS A 179 23.64 -2.25 -10.20
CA LYS A 179 22.19 -1.99 -10.14
C LYS A 179 21.47 -2.64 -11.31
N ARG A 180 22.03 -2.53 -12.51
CA ARG A 180 21.50 -3.16 -13.72
C ARG A 180 21.41 -4.68 -13.58
N ASN A 181 22.43 -5.33 -13.01
CA ASN A 181 22.42 -6.78 -12.77
C ASN A 181 21.27 -7.20 -11.84
N VAL A 182 21.06 -6.46 -10.75
CA VAL A 182 19.94 -6.72 -9.82
C VAL A 182 18.61 -6.49 -10.53
N PHE A 183 18.48 -5.40 -11.27
CA PHE A 183 17.26 -5.07 -12.02
C PHE A 183 16.95 -6.12 -13.10
N ASN A 184 17.94 -6.63 -13.82
CA ASN A 184 17.73 -7.63 -14.86
C ASN A 184 17.31 -9.00 -14.29
N LYS A 185 17.63 -9.29 -13.03
CA LYS A 185 17.32 -10.57 -12.38
C LYS A 185 16.04 -10.53 -11.53
N PHE A 186 15.76 -9.39 -10.89
CA PHE A 186 14.75 -9.29 -9.85
C PHE A 186 13.81 -8.11 -10.04
N TYR A 187 12.55 -8.34 -9.69
CA TYR A 187 11.52 -7.33 -9.62
C TYR A 187 11.06 -7.15 -8.17
N LEU A 188 11.17 -5.93 -7.63
CA LEU A 188 10.71 -5.62 -6.27
C LEU A 188 9.30 -5.06 -6.30
N PHE A 189 8.32 -5.92 -6.51
CA PHE A 189 6.91 -5.53 -6.52
C PHE A 189 6.45 -5.05 -5.14
N ARG A 190 6.03 -3.78 -5.03
CA ARG A 190 5.38 -3.26 -3.82
C ARG A 190 3.88 -3.20 -4.04
N PHE A 191 3.12 -3.67 -3.05
CA PHE A 191 1.70 -3.45 -2.92
C PHE A 191 1.42 -2.68 -1.62
N GLU A 192 0.64 -1.58 -1.71
CA GLU A 192 0.25 -0.77 -0.56
C GLU A 192 -1.25 -0.42 -0.57
N VAL A 193 -1.89 -0.56 0.60
CA VAL A 193 -3.19 0.01 0.95
C VAL A 193 -2.93 1.29 1.73
N ASN A 194 -3.17 2.44 1.12
CA ASN A 194 -2.93 3.76 1.72
C ASN A 194 -4.26 4.43 2.10
N ALA A 195 -4.66 4.31 3.36
CA ALA A 195 -5.83 4.97 3.90
C ALA A 195 -5.53 6.43 4.29
N LYS A 196 -6.04 7.36 3.49
CA LYS A 196 -5.97 8.81 3.71
C LYS A 196 -6.87 9.27 4.86
N LYS A 197 -7.96 8.53 5.11
CA LYS A 197 -8.91 8.74 6.22
C LYS A 197 -9.42 7.39 6.72
N VAL A 198 -8.84 6.87 7.80
CA VAL A 198 -9.19 5.54 8.36
C VAL A 198 -10.68 5.43 8.71
N SER A 199 -11.30 6.50 9.19
CA SER A 199 -12.72 6.50 9.55
C SER A 199 -13.69 6.30 8.38
N GLY A 200 -13.22 6.40 7.14
CA GLY A 200 -13.99 6.18 5.93
C GLY A 200 -13.63 4.89 5.18
N THR A 201 -12.96 3.94 5.83
CA THR A 201 -12.55 2.67 5.21
C THR A 201 -12.91 1.48 6.09
N ILE A 202 -12.79 0.27 5.54
CA ILE A 202 -12.94 -0.99 6.29
C ILE A 202 -11.93 -1.14 7.44
N LEU A 203 -10.87 -0.31 7.46
CA LEU A 203 -9.85 -0.32 8.50
C LEU A 203 -10.37 0.25 9.82
N LYS A 204 -11.45 1.06 9.80
CA LYS A 204 -11.97 1.76 11.00
C LYS A 204 -12.28 0.81 12.15
N SER A 205 -12.91 -0.33 11.88
CA SER A 205 -13.36 -1.23 12.96
C SER A 205 -12.18 -1.89 13.68
N LYS A 206 -11.12 -2.22 12.93
CA LYS A 206 -10.01 -3.08 13.36
C LYS A 206 -8.72 -2.32 13.67
N PHE A 207 -8.53 -1.13 13.11
CA PHE A 207 -7.23 -0.44 13.08
C PHE A 207 -7.32 1.07 13.34
N ASN A 208 -8.36 1.55 14.04
CA ASN A 208 -8.53 2.98 14.33
C ASN A 208 -7.79 3.49 15.58
N THR A 209 -7.16 2.62 16.36
CA THR A 209 -6.24 2.98 17.45
C THR A 209 -4.98 2.13 17.36
N LEU A 210 -3.88 2.59 17.96
CA LEU A 210 -2.65 1.81 18.03
C LEU A 210 -2.85 0.48 18.77
N GLU A 211 -3.62 0.48 19.86
CA GLU A 211 -4.00 -0.73 20.58
C GLU A 211 -4.73 -1.73 19.69
N LYS A 212 -5.76 -1.29 18.95
CA LYS A 212 -6.49 -2.17 18.04
C LYS A 212 -5.63 -2.66 16.90
N LEU A 213 -4.76 -1.81 16.35
CA LEU A 213 -3.81 -2.21 15.32
C LEU A 213 -2.85 -3.31 15.82
N ARG A 214 -2.33 -3.15 17.02
CA ARG A 214 -1.51 -4.14 17.70
C ARG A 214 -2.26 -5.45 17.93
N ASN A 215 -3.44 -5.39 18.54
CA ASN A 215 -4.20 -6.58 18.92
C ASN A 215 -4.79 -7.33 17.70
N ASN A 216 -5.02 -6.64 16.58
CA ASN A 216 -5.56 -7.24 15.35
C ASN A 216 -4.50 -7.41 14.25
N TRP A 217 -3.21 -7.44 14.59
CA TRP A 217 -2.13 -7.53 13.60
C TRP A 217 -2.27 -8.75 12.67
N ASN A 218 -2.72 -9.88 13.22
CA ASN A 218 -3.01 -11.13 12.50
C ASN A 218 -4.08 -10.98 11.39
N GLN A 219 -4.87 -9.90 11.41
CA GLN A 219 -5.88 -9.63 10.40
C GLN A 219 -5.34 -8.84 9.20
N LEU A 220 -4.12 -8.31 9.28
CA LEU A 220 -3.48 -7.59 8.18
C LEU A 220 -3.13 -8.51 6.99
N PRO A 221 -2.55 -9.72 7.19
CA PRO A 221 -2.32 -10.68 6.10
C PRO A 221 -3.57 -11.03 5.26
N PRO A 222 -4.65 -11.62 5.82
CA PRO A 222 -5.80 -12.00 5.03
C PRO A 222 -6.51 -10.79 4.39
N MET A 223 -6.39 -9.60 5.00
CA MET A 223 -6.88 -8.37 4.38
C MET A 223 -6.11 -8.02 3.11
N LEU A 224 -4.77 -8.11 3.12
CA LEU A 224 -3.94 -7.81 1.95
C LEU A 224 -4.17 -8.83 0.82
N GLU A 225 -4.29 -10.12 1.15
CA GLU A 225 -4.63 -11.17 0.18
C GLU A 225 -5.98 -10.90 -0.48
N LYS A 226 -7.01 -10.62 0.33
CA LYS A 226 -8.34 -10.28 -0.18
C LYS A 226 -8.34 -9.09 -1.13
N TYR A 227 -7.52 -8.06 -0.87
CA TYR A 227 -7.39 -6.95 -1.81
C TYR A 227 -6.83 -7.38 -3.16
N ILE A 228 -5.84 -8.29 -3.19
CA ILE A 228 -5.28 -8.80 -4.44
C ILE A 228 -6.29 -9.69 -5.18
N ASP A 229 -6.99 -10.56 -4.45
CA ASP A 229 -7.94 -11.51 -5.04
C ASP A 229 -9.18 -10.82 -5.64
N ASP A 230 -9.65 -9.76 -5.00
CA ASP A 230 -10.79 -8.96 -5.46
C ASP A 230 -10.46 -8.10 -6.70
N ILE A 231 -9.19 -7.95 -7.09
CA ILE A 231 -8.80 -7.21 -8.29
C ILE A 231 -8.99 -8.09 -9.52
N VAL A 232 -9.64 -7.54 -10.55
CA VAL A 232 -9.71 -8.16 -11.86
C VAL A 232 -8.31 -8.18 -12.44
N PHE A 233 -7.78 -9.40 -12.58
CA PHE A 233 -6.46 -9.68 -13.13
C PHE A 233 -6.61 -10.29 -14.54
N VAL A 234 -5.87 -9.75 -15.50
CA VAL A 234 -5.81 -10.25 -16.88
C VAL A 234 -4.35 -10.36 -17.28
N ASP A 235 -3.91 -11.54 -17.69
CA ASP A 235 -2.53 -11.77 -18.09
C ASP A 235 -2.27 -11.16 -19.47
N VAL A 236 -1.74 -9.93 -19.49
CA VAL A 236 -1.35 -9.19 -20.70
C VAL A 236 0.13 -9.34 -21.04
N ILE A 237 0.86 -10.23 -20.36
CA ILE A 237 2.31 -10.42 -20.53
C ILE A 237 2.60 -11.73 -21.26
N SER A 238 1.82 -12.78 -20.95
CA SER A 238 1.98 -14.09 -21.56
C SER A 238 1.73 -14.05 -23.06
N LYS A 239 2.36 -14.99 -23.78
CA LYS A 239 2.25 -15.10 -25.22
C LYS A 239 0.84 -15.48 -25.64
N GLU A 240 0.55 -15.27 -26.91
CA GLU A 240 -0.70 -15.70 -27.53
C GLU A 240 -0.63 -17.21 -27.78
N LYS A 241 -1.76 -17.89 -27.65
CA LYS A 241 -1.86 -19.28 -28.09
C LYS A 241 -1.88 -19.33 -29.61
N GLU A 242 -1.43 -20.45 -30.15
CA GLU A 242 -1.73 -20.77 -31.54
C GLU A 242 -3.25 -20.80 -31.74
N THR A 243 -3.69 -20.17 -32.82
CA THR A 243 -5.10 -20.03 -33.13
C THR A 243 -5.57 -21.30 -33.82
N ASP A 244 -6.55 -21.97 -33.23
CA ASP A 244 -7.20 -23.17 -33.76
C ASP A 244 -8.71 -22.86 -33.87
N ILE A 245 -9.15 -22.46 -35.07
CA ILE A 245 -10.55 -22.09 -35.33
C ILE A 245 -11.25 -23.30 -35.96
N LYS A 246 -12.13 -23.94 -35.20
CA LYS A 246 -12.85 -25.15 -35.65
C LYS A 246 -14.25 -24.85 -36.15
N ASP A 247 -14.87 -23.82 -35.59
CA ASP A 247 -16.24 -23.45 -35.89
C ASP A 247 -16.45 -21.92 -35.91
N TYR A 248 -17.67 -21.52 -36.22
CA TYR A 248 -18.06 -20.12 -36.26
C TYR A 248 -17.95 -19.42 -34.89
N PRO A 249 -18.39 -20.02 -33.75
CA PRO A 249 -18.11 -19.48 -32.42
C PRO A 249 -16.63 -19.18 -32.14
N ASP A 250 -15.73 -20.10 -32.50
CA ASP A 250 -14.28 -19.90 -32.36
C ASP A 250 -13.80 -18.72 -33.19
N PHE A 251 -14.28 -18.59 -34.44
CA PHE A 251 -13.97 -17.46 -35.30
C PHE A 251 -14.41 -16.13 -34.67
N ILE A 252 -15.65 -16.04 -34.15
CA ILE A 252 -16.16 -14.83 -33.50
C ILE A 252 -15.36 -14.49 -32.24
N ASN A 253 -15.03 -15.48 -31.42
CA ASN A 253 -14.18 -15.30 -30.25
C ASN A 253 -12.79 -14.77 -30.63
N HIS A 254 -12.20 -15.30 -31.71
CA HIS A 254 -10.91 -14.84 -32.21
C HIS A 254 -10.96 -13.39 -32.72
N ILE A 255 -12.01 -13.00 -33.46
CA ILE A 255 -12.22 -11.61 -33.89
C ILE A 255 -12.36 -10.68 -32.69
N ALA A 256 -13.13 -11.08 -31.68
CA ALA A 256 -13.28 -10.31 -30.44
C ALA A 256 -11.94 -10.17 -29.69
N TYR A 257 -11.16 -11.26 -29.58
CA TYR A 257 -9.81 -11.24 -29.02
C TYR A 257 -8.90 -10.25 -29.76
N MET A 258 -8.86 -10.32 -31.09
CA MET A 258 -8.07 -9.41 -31.93
C MET A 258 -8.48 -7.94 -31.72
N GLY A 259 -9.79 -7.69 -31.57
CA GLY A 259 -10.30 -6.39 -31.17
C GLY A 259 -9.75 -5.94 -29.80
N ILE A 260 -9.88 -6.78 -28.78
CA ILE A 260 -9.39 -6.47 -27.42
C ILE A 260 -7.89 -6.19 -27.42
N LYS A 261 -7.11 -6.99 -28.14
CA LYS A 261 -5.66 -6.81 -28.29
C LYS A 261 -5.32 -5.49 -28.96
N LYS A 262 -6.00 -5.15 -30.06
CA LYS A 262 -5.76 -3.92 -30.83
C LYS A 262 -6.03 -2.65 -30.01
N TYR A 263 -7.12 -2.62 -29.26
CA TYR A 263 -7.48 -1.46 -28.42
C TYR A 263 -6.81 -1.48 -27.04
N GLY A 264 -6.34 -2.64 -26.60
CA GLY A 264 -5.87 -2.90 -25.25
C GLY A 264 -7.01 -3.28 -24.31
N VAL A 265 -6.71 -4.15 -23.34
CA VAL A 265 -7.70 -4.70 -22.39
C VAL A 265 -8.41 -3.60 -21.60
N ILE A 266 -7.69 -2.59 -21.13
CA ILE A 266 -8.27 -1.51 -20.32
C ILE A 266 -9.28 -0.71 -21.13
N GLU A 267 -8.92 -0.30 -22.35
CA GLU A 267 -9.81 0.50 -23.20
C GLU A 267 -11.02 -0.32 -23.63
N SER A 268 -10.82 -1.60 -23.93
CA SER A 268 -11.90 -2.54 -24.23
C SER A 268 -12.89 -2.66 -23.06
N ILE A 269 -12.41 -2.70 -21.82
CA ILE A 269 -13.25 -2.69 -20.62
C ILE A 269 -14.00 -1.35 -20.47
N ASN A 270 -13.37 -0.23 -20.80
CA ASN A 270 -14.02 1.09 -20.77
C ASN A 270 -15.16 1.17 -21.80
N LEU A 271 -14.89 0.77 -23.04
CA LEU A 271 -15.88 0.69 -24.11
C LEU A 271 -17.04 -0.24 -23.72
N PHE A 272 -16.74 -1.44 -23.20
CA PHE A 272 -17.75 -2.36 -22.67
C PHE A 272 -18.62 -1.67 -21.61
N ASN A 273 -18.00 -0.99 -20.63
CA ASN A 273 -18.76 -0.31 -19.59
C ASN A 273 -19.58 0.88 -20.12
N LYS A 274 -19.17 1.52 -21.22
CA LYS A 274 -19.89 2.63 -21.84
C LYS A 274 -21.10 2.16 -22.66
N PHE A 275 -20.94 1.11 -23.45
CA PHE A 275 -21.93 0.72 -24.46
C PHE A 275 -22.82 -0.46 -24.04
N VAL A 276 -22.36 -1.33 -23.13
CA VAL A 276 -23.14 -2.49 -22.71
C VAL A 276 -24.04 -2.12 -21.52
N ASN A 277 -25.34 -1.98 -21.80
CA ASN A 277 -26.39 -1.72 -20.82
C ASN A 277 -27.22 -2.98 -20.60
N THR A 278 -26.90 -3.71 -19.52
CA THR A 278 -27.57 -4.98 -19.17
C THR A 278 -27.66 -5.13 -17.66
N SER A 279 -28.71 -5.79 -17.17
CA SER A 279 -28.91 -6.12 -15.75
C SER A 279 -27.79 -7.02 -15.21
N ASN A 280 -27.18 -7.86 -16.06
CA ASN A 280 -26.12 -8.81 -15.68
C ASN A 280 -24.70 -8.34 -16.08
N LYS A 281 -24.44 -7.02 -16.00
CA LYS A 281 -23.21 -6.41 -16.54
C LYS A 281 -21.91 -7.02 -15.99
N LYS A 282 -21.89 -7.42 -14.72
CA LYS A 282 -20.72 -8.08 -14.10
C LYS A 282 -20.39 -9.41 -14.77
N LYS A 283 -21.39 -10.28 -14.95
CA LYS A 283 -21.21 -11.59 -15.59
C LYS A 283 -20.76 -11.40 -17.04
N LYS A 284 -21.42 -10.51 -17.77
CA LYS A 284 -21.07 -10.22 -19.18
C LYS A 284 -19.67 -9.63 -19.34
N LEU A 285 -19.22 -8.80 -18.39
CA LEU A 285 -17.84 -8.30 -18.39
C LEU A 285 -16.84 -9.44 -18.15
N GLU A 286 -17.15 -10.38 -17.27
CA GLU A 286 -16.32 -11.55 -17.02
C GLU A 286 -16.24 -12.44 -18.26
N ASP A 287 -17.37 -12.71 -18.92
CA ASP A 287 -17.42 -13.45 -20.18
C ASP A 287 -16.56 -12.77 -21.25
N PHE A 288 -16.68 -11.44 -21.39
CA PHE A 288 -15.87 -10.64 -22.32
C PHE A 288 -14.36 -10.71 -22.02
N ILE A 289 -13.97 -10.65 -20.75
CA ILE A 289 -12.56 -10.78 -20.35
C ILE A 289 -12.06 -12.22 -20.58
N ASN A 290 -12.93 -13.23 -20.42
CA ASN A 290 -12.57 -14.62 -20.63
C ASN A 290 -12.22 -14.92 -22.10
N ILE A 291 -12.79 -14.18 -23.06
CA ILE A 291 -12.35 -14.23 -24.48
C ILE A 291 -10.86 -13.92 -24.58
N TYR A 292 -10.37 -12.91 -23.87
CA TYR A 292 -8.94 -12.59 -23.87
C TYR A 292 -8.12 -13.69 -23.20
N ARG A 293 -8.56 -14.15 -22.01
CA ARG A 293 -7.85 -15.18 -21.24
C ARG A 293 -7.73 -16.51 -21.95
N SER A 294 -8.74 -16.91 -22.74
CA SER A 294 -8.71 -18.18 -23.47
C SER A 294 -7.66 -18.19 -24.58
N ASN A 295 -7.29 -17.01 -25.10
CA ASN A 295 -6.36 -16.83 -26.23
C ASN A 295 -4.91 -16.54 -25.81
N VAL A 296 -4.60 -16.46 -24.51
CA VAL A 296 -3.23 -16.28 -24.00
C VAL A 296 -2.73 -17.53 -23.28
N THR A 297 -1.44 -17.84 -23.41
CA THR A 297 -0.81 -18.99 -22.76
C THR A 297 -0.80 -18.81 -21.24
N ASN A 298 -0.75 -19.92 -20.51
CA ASN A 298 -0.64 -19.91 -19.04
C ASN A 298 0.73 -20.41 -18.56
N GLU A 299 1.78 -20.29 -19.40
CA GLU A 299 3.11 -20.85 -19.11
C GLU A 299 3.71 -20.29 -17.81
N LEU A 300 3.51 -19.00 -17.54
CA LEU A 300 4.08 -18.34 -16.38
C LEU A 300 3.17 -18.40 -15.14
N ASP A 301 1.86 -18.56 -15.31
CA ASP A 301 0.83 -18.47 -14.27
C ASP A 301 1.12 -17.35 -13.24
N LEU A 302 1.10 -16.12 -13.75
CA LEU A 302 1.53 -14.93 -13.01
C LEU A 302 0.73 -14.71 -11.73
N LYS A 303 -0.59 -14.99 -11.77
CA LYS A 303 -1.47 -14.81 -10.62
C LYS A 303 -1.10 -15.78 -9.50
N ARG A 304 -0.92 -17.07 -9.80
CA ARG A 304 -0.48 -18.05 -8.79
C ARG A 304 0.90 -17.71 -8.24
N LYS A 305 1.87 -17.37 -9.10
CA LYS A 305 3.22 -16.96 -8.64
C LYS A 305 3.15 -15.76 -7.68
N LEU A 306 2.33 -14.76 -7.99
CA LEU A 306 2.09 -13.61 -7.12
C LEU A 306 1.48 -14.01 -5.79
N SER A 307 0.39 -14.78 -5.81
CA SER A 307 -0.32 -15.22 -4.58
C SER A 307 0.60 -16.05 -3.68
N THR A 308 1.37 -16.99 -4.24
CA THR A 308 2.35 -17.79 -3.49
C THR A 308 3.44 -16.91 -2.86
N ALA A 309 3.98 -15.94 -3.61
CA ALA A 309 4.99 -15.02 -3.10
C ALA A 309 4.44 -14.12 -1.98
N LEU A 310 3.18 -13.68 -2.12
CA LEU A 310 2.48 -12.89 -1.12
C LEU A 310 2.25 -13.68 0.17
N ALA A 311 1.64 -14.86 0.08
CA ALA A 311 1.38 -15.73 1.23
C ALA A 311 2.67 -16.03 2.01
N LYS A 312 3.74 -16.44 1.31
CA LYS A 312 5.07 -16.68 1.92
C LYS A 312 5.65 -15.44 2.61
N LYS A 313 5.46 -14.25 2.03
CA LYS A 313 5.94 -13.00 2.63
C LYS A 313 5.14 -12.64 3.88
N LEU A 314 3.82 -12.82 3.84
CA LEU A 314 2.92 -12.48 4.94
C LEU A 314 3.10 -13.42 6.13
N ASP A 315 3.24 -14.72 5.89
CA ASP A 315 3.54 -15.72 6.92
C ASP A 315 4.79 -15.34 7.72
N ARG A 316 5.89 -14.96 7.05
CA ARG A 316 7.13 -14.51 7.70
C ARG A 316 6.99 -13.24 8.55
N LEU A 317 6.04 -12.37 8.23
CA LEU A 317 5.80 -11.13 9.00
C LEU A 317 4.89 -11.37 10.21
N TYR A 318 4.28 -12.55 10.28
CA TYR A 318 3.44 -13.00 11.37
C TYR A 318 4.16 -14.01 12.28
N ASN A 319 4.71 -15.08 11.72
CA ASN A 319 5.15 -16.30 12.41
C ASN A 319 6.66 -16.39 12.70
N LYS A 320 7.36 -15.27 12.91
CA LYS A 320 8.82 -15.30 13.16
C LYS A 320 9.26 -15.96 14.47
N SER A 321 8.33 -16.54 15.23
CA SER A 321 8.62 -17.43 16.37
C SER A 321 9.02 -18.85 15.95
N ASN A 322 8.81 -19.25 14.68
CA ASN A 322 8.96 -20.65 14.21
C ASN A 322 9.89 -20.83 12.99
N ILE A 323 10.88 -19.96 12.77
CA ILE A 323 11.94 -20.20 11.76
C ILE A 323 13.31 -19.87 12.34
#